data_AF-A0A7W1I9N5-F1
#
_entry.id   AF-A0A7W1I9N5-F1
#
_cell.length_a   1.000
_cell.length_b   1.000
_cell.length_c   1.000
_cell.angle_alpha   90.00
_cell.angle_beta   90.00
_cell.angle_gamma   90.00
#
_symmetry.space_group_name_H-M   'P 1'
#
loop_
_entity.id
_entity.type
_entity.pdbx_description
1 polymer ?
#
loop_
_entity_poly.entity_id
_entity_poly.type
_entity_poly.pdbx_seq_one_letter_code
_entity_poly.pdbx_strand_id
1 'polypeptide(L)'
;MLNSRRLPALLFAAAAVVGGCGTDRSGGPRGDPTAIVSGAADRTVAARSAKVTVGTPTATADGSVDFTTGQAKMRVAPRSAPEPELTGPLLALDVVRAAVSVRPFGGAEVRGASTIKYELDVAPSPELLERLGGGLRGDTFYADVAIDARRRIRRVTIPIDLNERRPSDRNKILAKLITIDFYDFPA
;
A
#
# COMPACT_ATOMS: atom_id res chain seq x y z
N MET A 1 -3.84 79.50 -25.85
CA MET A 1 -2.60 78.72 -25.68
C MET A 1 -2.76 77.84 -24.45
N LEU A 2 -2.49 76.54 -24.59
CA LEU A 2 -2.59 75.46 -23.58
C LEU A 2 -4.03 75.18 -23.07
N ASN A 3 -4.49 73.94 -22.85
CA ASN A 3 -3.78 72.67 -22.83
C ASN A 3 -4.73 71.49 -23.12
N SER A 4 -4.12 70.50 -23.76
CA SER A 4 -4.70 69.26 -24.24
C SER A 4 -4.90 68.23 -23.11
N ARG A 5 -6.10 67.64 -23.08
CA ARG A 5 -6.37 66.19 -23.09
C ARG A 5 -5.40 65.21 -22.40
N ARG A 6 -6.02 64.35 -21.56
CA ARG A 6 -5.75 62.92 -21.24
C ARG A 6 -5.13 62.64 -19.87
N LEU A 7 -5.86 61.89 -19.04
CA LEU A 7 -5.47 60.53 -18.60
C LEU A 7 -6.57 59.93 -17.69
N PRO A 8 -7.21 58.80 -18.06
CA PRO A 8 -7.83 57.90 -17.11
C PRO A 8 -6.84 56.76 -16.82
N ALA A 9 -6.31 56.69 -15.61
CA ALA A 9 -5.56 55.52 -15.16
C ALA A 9 -6.49 54.67 -14.28
N LEU A 10 -7.00 53.58 -14.89
CA LEU A 10 -7.71 52.50 -14.25
C LEU A 10 -6.93 51.98 -13.03
N LEU A 11 -7.53 52.10 -11.85
CA LEU A 11 -7.15 51.34 -10.67
C LEU A 11 -7.55 49.87 -10.89
N PHE A 12 -6.60 49.02 -11.24
CA PHE A 12 -6.75 47.57 -11.08
C PHE A 12 -6.40 47.20 -9.64
N ALA A 13 -7.43 47.03 -8.80
CA ALA A 13 -7.30 46.30 -7.55
C ALA A 13 -7.12 44.80 -7.89
N ALA A 14 -5.88 44.33 -7.88
CA ALA A 14 -5.59 42.90 -7.90
C ALA A 14 -5.97 42.31 -6.54
N ALA A 15 -7.09 41.58 -6.51
CA ALA A 15 -7.48 40.76 -5.37
C ALA A 15 -6.40 39.71 -5.12
N ALA A 16 -5.72 39.81 -3.98
CA ALA A 16 -4.89 38.75 -3.46
C ALA A 16 -5.80 37.56 -3.10
N VAL A 17 -5.87 36.57 -3.99
CA VAL A 17 -6.42 35.26 -3.64
C VAL A 17 -5.44 34.63 -2.66
N VAL A 18 -5.77 34.76 -1.38
CA VAL A 18 -5.23 33.92 -0.31
C VAL A 18 -5.62 32.49 -0.67
N GLY A 19 -4.69 31.75 -1.28
CA GLY A 19 -4.76 30.31 -1.46
C GLY A 19 -4.62 29.60 -0.13
N GLY A 20 -5.60 29.78 0.74
CA GLY A 20 -5.82 28.92 1.90
C GLY A 20 -6.50 27.62 1.48
N CYS A 21 -6.21 26.56 2.25
CA CYS A 21 -6.84 25.25 2.21
C CYS A 21 -6.28 24.26 1.18
N GLY A 22 -5.06 23.77 1.45
CA GLY A 22 -4.71 22.38 1.13
C GLY A 22 -5.63 21.47 1.93
N THR A 23 -6.73 21.05 1.31
CA THR A 23 -7.74 20.19 1.91
C THR A 23 -7.14 18.84 2.23
N ASP A 24 -7.33 18.43 3.48
CA ASP A 24 -7.03 17.11 4.01
C ASP A 24 -7.50 16.00 3.05
N ARG A 25 -6.56 15.39 2.31
CA ARG A 25 -6.78 14.10 1.64
C ARG A 25 -6.68 12.92 2.62
N SER A 26 -6.82 13.16 3.92
CA SER A 26 -6.66 12.15 4.97
C SER A 26 -7.90 11.27 5.12
N GLY A 27 -8.33 10.65 4.01
CA GLY A 27 -9.33 9.59 4.00
C GLY A 27 -8.79 8.23 4.50
N GLY A 28 -7.60 8.21 5.09
CA GLY A 28 -6.99 6.99 5.63
C GLY A 28 -7.04 6.93 7.17
N PRO A 29 -6.48 5.87 7.78
CA PRO A 29 -6.59 5.65 9.21
C PRO A 29 -5.86 6.74 10.00
N ARG A 30 -6.48 7.20 11.10
CA ARG A 30 -5.89 8.18 12.03
C ARG A 30 -5.34 7.50 13.27
N GLY A 31 -4.23 8.03 13.79
CA GLY A 31 -3.58 7.58 15.02
C GLY A 31 -2.10 7.23 14.83
N ASP A 32 -1.54 6.60 15.86
CA ASP A 32 -0.15 6.11 15.86
C ASP A 32 0.07 5.07 14.75
N PRO A 33 1.07 5.26 13.85
CA PRO A 33 1.36 4.34 12.76
C PRO A 33 1.59 2.90 13.20
N THR A 34 2.35 2.69 14.27
CA THR A 34 2.69 1.34 14.77
C THR A 34 1.44 0.62 15.26
N ALA A 35 0.59 1.30 16.04
CA ALA A 35 -0.69 0.75 16.51
C ALA A 35 -1.69 0.49 15.38
N ILE A 36 -1.67 1.30 14.31
CA ILE A 36 -2.50 1.07 13.11
C ILE A 36 -2.05 -0.22 12.42
N VAL A 37 -0.75 -0.35 12.12
CA VAL A 37 -0.21 -1.49 11.39
C VAL A 37 -0.34 -2.78 12.20
N SER A 38 -0.01 -2.76 13.50
CA SER A 38 -0.07 -3.97 14.35
C SER A 38 -1.49 -4.53 14.46
N GLY A 39 -2.52 -3.67 14.50
CA GLY A 39 -3.92 -4.10 14.54
C GLY A 39 -4.55 -4.39 13.17
N ALA A 40 -3.88 -4.05 12.06
CA ALA A 40 -4.51 -4.08 10.74
C ALA A 40 -4.82 -5.49 10.25
N ALA A 41 -3.94 -6.47 10.53
CA ALA A 41 -4.15 -7.86 10.15
C ALA A 41 -5.43 -8.42 10.81
N ASP A 42 -5.61 -8.18 12.11
CA ASP A 42 -6.76 -8.68 12.85
C ASP A 42 -8.06 -7.98 12.43
N ARG A 43 -8.01 -6.68 12.11
CA ARG A 43 -9.15 -5.95 11.52
C ARG A 43 -9.52 -6.47 10.13
N THR A 44 -8.53 -6.92 9.36
CA THR A 44 -8.74 -7.52 8.04
C THR A 44 -9.42 -8.89 8.19
N VAL A 45 -8.93 -9.71 9.11
CA VAL A 45 -9.53 -11.02 9.44
C VAL A 45 -10.96 -10.86 9.98
N ALA A 46 -11.20 -9.85 10.85
CA ALA A 46 -12.51 -9.56 11.40
C ALA A 46 -13.56 -9.19 10.33
N ALA A 47 -13.13 -8.80 9.13
CA ALA A 47 -14.02 -8.59 7.99
C ALA A 47 -14.51 -9.90 7.34
N ARG A 48 -14.07 -11.07 7.84
CA ARG A 48 -14.50 -12.44 7.45
C ARG A 48 -14.09 -12.89 6.06
N SER A 49 -14.20 -12.04 5.05
CA SER A 49 -13.82 -12.37 3.67
C SER A 49 -13.40 -11.14 2.88
N ALA A 50 -12.65 -11.35 1.79
CA ALA A 50 -12.36 -10.32 0.80
C ALA A 50 -12.21 -10.93 -0.59
N LYS A 51 -12.44 -10.11 -1.62
CA LYS A 51 -11.87 -10.36 -2.95
C LYS A 51 -10.38 -10.04 -2.92
N VAL A 52 -9.63 -10.80 -3.72
CA VAL A 52 -8.17 -10.74 -3.73
C VAL A 52 -7.67 -10.69 -5.15
N THR A 53 -6.68 -9.84 -5.39
CA THR A 53 -5.81 -9.94 -6.58
C THR A 53 -4.37 -10.06 -6.12
N VAL A 54 -3.65 -11.04 -6.67
CA VAL A 54 -2.21 -11.18 -6.53
C VAL A 54 -1.58 -10.86 -7.87
N GLY A 55 -0.60 -9.96 -7.88
CA GLY A 55 0.21 -9.66 -9.04
C GLY A 55 1.66 -9.96 -8.75
N THR A 56 2.30 -10.65 -9.66
CA THR A 56 3.73 -10.94 -9.65
C THR A 56 4.31 -10.58 -11.03
N PRO A 57 5.63 -10.63 -11.23
CA PRO A 57 6.22 -10.48 -12.55
C PRO A 57 5.73 -11.55 -13.53
N THR A 58 5.57 -12.81 -13.09
CA THR A 58 5.26 -13.91 -14.01
C THR A 58 3.79 -14.29 -14.10
N ALA A 59 2.93 -13.82 -13.19
CA ALA A 59 1.53 -14.20 -13.14
C ALA A 59 0.61 -13.13 -12.53
N THR A 60 -0.68 -13.33 -12.72
CA THR A 60 -1.72 -12.70 -11.92
C THR A 60 -2.67 -13.75 -11.40
N ALA A 61 -3.16 -13.59 -10.18
CA ALA A 61 -4.23 -14.39 -9.65
C ALA A 61 -5.36 -13.53 -9.13
N ASP A 62 -6.59 -13.97 -9.31
CA ASP A 62 -7.79 -13.32 -8.79
C ASP A 62 -8.67 -14.34 -8.07
N GLY A 63 -9.42 -13.88 -7.08
CA GLY A 63 -10.26 -14.79 -6.31
C GLY A 63 -10.82 -14.20 -5.05
N SER A 64 -11.03 -15.07 -4.07
CA SER A 64 -11.55 -14.68 -2.76
C SER A 64 -10.84 -15.44 -1.65
N VAL A 65 -10.72 -14.78 -0.52
CA VAL A 65 -10.27 -15.36 0.74
C VAL A 65 -11.41 -15.35 1.74
N ASP A 66 -11.56 -16.46 2.46
CA ASP A 66 -12.36 -16.58 3.67
C ASP A 66 -11.40 -16.65 4.85
N PHE A 67 -11.36 -15.57 5.63
CA PHE A 67 -10.51 -15.43 6.80
C PHE A 67 -11.02 -16.25 7.99
N THR A 68 -12.28 -16.67 7.99
CA THR A 68 -12.86 -17.51 9.04
C THR A 68 -12.33 -18.94 8.94
N THR A 69 -12.21 -19.44 7.71
CA THR A 69 -11.70 -20.80 7.43
C THR A 69 -10.21 -20.82 7.09
N GLY A 70 -9.59 -19.65 6.88
CA GLY A 70 -8.20 -19.56 6.44
C GLY A 70 -7.98 -20.10 5.02
N GLN A 71 -9.02 -20.10 4.19
CA GLN A 71 -8.96 -20.64 2.83
C GLN A 71 -8.98 -19.55 1.78
N ALA A 72 -8.17 -19.72 0.73
CA ALA A 72 -8.19 -18.87 -0.46
C ALA A 72 -8.57 -19.71 -1.68
N LYS A 73 -9.52 -19.21 -2.48
CA LYS A 73 -9.90 -19.78 -3.78
C LYS A 73 -9.43 -18.83 -4.86
N MET A 74 -8.35 -19.18 -5.52
CA MET A 74 -7.67 -18.32 -6.51
C MET A 74 -7.69 -18.97 -7.89
N ARG A 75 -7.93 -18.17 -8.91
CA ARG A 75 -7.69 -18.50 -10.31
C ARG A 75 -6.39 -17.83 -10.73
N VAL A 76 -5.46 -18.61 -11.27
CA VAL A 76 -4.16 -18.10 -11.73
C VAL A 76 -4.17 -17.97 -13.25
N ALA A 77 -3.76 -16.81 -13.73
CA ALA A 77 -3.51 -16.51 -15.13
C ALA A 77 -2.00 -16.22 -15.30
N PRO A 78 -1.22 -17.15 -15.89
CA PRO A 78 0.20 -16.92 -16.13
C PRO A 78 0.41 -15.84 -17.19
N ARG A 79 1.44 -15.01 -17.02
CA ARG A 79 1.92 -14.03 -18.00
C ARG A 79 3.17 -14.53 -18.75
N SER A 80 3.96 -15.38 -18.09
CA SER A 80 5.12 -16.07 -18.63
C SER A 80 5.22 -17.48 -18.04
N ALA A 81 6.30 -18.22 -18.33
CA ALA A 81 6.55 -19.49 -17.66
C ALA A 81 6.43 -19.32 -16.13
N PRO A 82 5.66 -20.18 -15.44
CA PRO A 82 5.39 -20.00 -14.01
C PRO A 82 6.67 -20.22 -13.20
N GLU A 83 7.12 -19.19 -12.50
CA GLU A 83 8.10 -19.32 -11.42
C GLU A 83 7.36 -19.66 -10.11
N PRO A 84 7.98 -20.38 -9.16
CA PRO A 84 7.40 -20.58 -7.83
C PRO A 84 7.37 -19.24 -7.08
N GLU A 85 6.31 -18.48 -7.29
CA GLU A 85 6.07 -17.22 -6.60
C GLU A 85 5.04 -17.44 -5.49
N LEU A 86 5.25 -16.72 -4.39
CA LEU A 86 4.43 -16.56 -3.19
C LEU A 86 2.96 -17.02 -3.37
N THR A 87 2.64 -18.21 -2.82
CA THR A 87 1.48 -19.03 -3.22
C THR A 87 0.17 -18.76 -2.46
N GLY A 88 0.10 -17.74 -1.61
CA GLY A 88 -1.10 -17.52 -0.79
C GLY A 88 -1.29 -16.08 -0.31
N PRO A 89 -2.47 -15.47 -0.54
CA PRO A 89 -2.73 -14.11 -0.10
C PRO A 89 -2.73 -13.96 1.42
N LEU A 90 -2.97 -15.04 2.17
CA LEU A 90 -2.88 -15.02 3.64
C LEU A 90 -1.46 -14.74 4.15
N LEU A 91 -0.42 -15.05 3.37
CA LEU A 91 0.96 -14.74 3.75
C LEU A 91 1.18 -13.24 3.93
N ALA A 92 0.43 -12.40 3.21
CA ALA A 92 0.46 -10.96 3.35
C ALA A 92 0.13 -10.51 4.79
N LEU A 93 -0.78 -11.21 5.46
CA LEU A 93 -1.17 -10.89 6.84
C LEU A 93 -0.03 -11.22 7.80
N ASP A 94 0.66 -12.34 7.57
CA ASP A 94 1.78 -12.77 8.40
C ASP A 94 2.98 -11.84 8.23
N VAL A 95 3.24 -11.36 7.01
CA VAL A 95 4.25 -10.32 6.74
C VAL A 95 3.96 -9.04 7.51
N VAL A 96 2.70 -8.57 7.51
CA VAL A 96 2.33 -7.36 8.26
C VAL A 96 2.43 -7.58 9.78
N ARG A 97 2.09 -8.76 10.28
CA ARG A 97 2.25 -9.12 11.71
C ARG A 97 3.71 -9.18 12.14
N ALA A 98 4.61 -9.55 11.24
CA ALA A 98 6.05 -9.63 11.49
C ALA A 98 6.78 -8.28 11.33
N ALA A 99 6.06 -7.17 11.15
CA ALA A 99 6.65 -5.84 11.07
C ALA A 99 7.26 -5.43 12.43
N VAL A 100 8.54 -5.08 12.41
CA VAL A 100 9.29 -4.61 13.60
C VAL A 100 9.59 -3.12 13.57
N SER A 101 9.45 -2.50 12.40
CA SER A 101 9.61 -1.07 12.20
C SER A 101 8.57 -0.59 11.18
N VAL A 102 7.92 0.53 11.49
CA VAL A 102 6.80 1.09 10.74
C VAL A 102 7.05 2.57 10.49
N ARG A 103 7.05 2.99 9.23
CA ARG A 103 7.20 4.39 8.84
C ARG A 103 6.03 4.81 7.95
N PRO A 104 5.28 5.88 8.29
CA PRO A 104 4.25 6.40 7.41
C PRO A 104 4.91 7.01 6.16
N PHE A 105 4.37 6.69 4.98
CA PHE A 105 4.88 7.20 3.71
C PHE A 105 4.00 8.31 3.13
N GLY A 106 2.69 8.05 3.02
CA GLY A 106 1.75 9.00 2.43
C GLY A 106 0.45 8.36 1.97
N GLY A 107 -0.47 9.18 1.47
CA GLY A 107 -1.74 8.71 0.92
C GLY A 107 -1.56 7.89 -0.35
N ALA A 108 -2.38 6.87 -0.51
CA ALA A 108 -2.47 6.04 -1.71
C ALA A 108 -3.93 5.65 -1.98
N GLU A 109 -4.25 5.37 -3.23
CA GLU A 109 -5.51 4.72 -3.58
C GLU A 109 -5.24 3.27 -3.95
N VAL A 110 -6.02 2.35 -3.38
CA VAL A 110 -5.98 0.94 -3.74
C VAL A 110 -7.40 0.50 -4.08
N ARG A 111 -7.63 0.18 -5.37
CA ARG A 111 -8.91 -0.33 -5.87
C ARG A 111 -10.10 0.55 -5.45
N GLY A 112 -9.99 1.86 -5.61
CA GLY A 112 -11.03 2.82 -5.24
C GLY A 112 -11.15 3.12 -3.75
N ALA A 113 -10.33 2.50 -2.89
CA ALA A 113 -10.27 2.83 -1.47
C ALA A 113 -9.13 3.81 -1.18
N SER A 114 -9.44 4.89 -0.46
CA SER A 114 -8.45 5.79 0.13
C SER A 114 -7.69 5.08 1.27
N THR A 115 -6.37 5.14 1.21
CA THR A 115 -5.47 4.47 2.15
C THR A 115 -4.30 5.36 2.55
N ILE A 116 -3.64 5.01 3.66
CA ILE A 116 -2.26 5.44 3.93
C ILE A 116 -1.32 4.27 3.68
N LYS A 117 -0.24 4.53 2.94
CA LYS A 117 0.89 3.61 2.78
C LYS A 117 1.86 3.75 3.96
N TYR A 118 2.30 2.61 4.46
CA TYR A 118 3.36 2.46 5.45
C TYR A 118 4.48 1.61 4.87
N GLU A 119 5.70 2.02 5.15
CA GLU A 119 6.90 1.23 4.89
C GLU A 119 7.22 0.40 6.13
N LEU A 120 7.54 -0.87 5.89
CA LEU A 120 7.84 -1.85 6.92
C LEU A 120 9.27 -2.33 6.78
N ASP A 121 9.90 -2.59 7.92
CA ASP A 121 10.97 -3.58 8.02
C ASP A 121 10.37 -4.80 8.76
N VAL A 122 10.53 -5.98 8.18
CA VAL A 122 9.87 -7.23 8.59
C VAL A 122 10.92 -8.21 9.06
N ALA A 123 10.78 -8.70 10.30
CA ALA A 123 11.62 -9.76 10.86
C ALA A 123 10.83 -11.09 10.82
N PRO A 124 10.98 -11.91 9.76
CA PRO A 124 10.18 -13.11 9.63
C PRO A 124 10.60 -14.18 10.63
N SER A 125 9.63 -14.96 11.12
CA SER A 125 9.96 -16.23 11.77
C SER A 125 10.56 -17.21 10.76
N PRO A 126 11.26 -18.27 11.19
CA PRO A 126 11.77 -19.30 10.27
C PRO A 126 10.68 -19.90 9.37
N GLU A 127 9.47 -20.13 9.92
CA GLU A 127 8.33 -20.69 9.19
C GLU A 127 7.79 -19.70 8.14
N LEU A 128 7.74 -18.40 8.47
CA LEU A 128 7.36 -17.36 7.51
C LEU A 128 8.40 -17.26 6.39
N LEU A 129 9.69 -17.33 6.72
CA LEU A 129 10.78 -17.28 5.75
C LEU A 129 10.75 -18.47 4.79
N GLU A 130 10.53 -19.69 5.30
CA GLU A 130 10.36 -20.90 4.50
C GLU A 130 9.20 -20.75 3.50
N ARG A 131 8.04 -20.24 3.96
CA ARG A 131 6.87 -20.00 3.10
C ARG A 131 7.08 -18.90 2.05
N LEU A 132 7.96 -17.94 2.34
CA LEU A 132 8.36 -16.91 1.37
C LEU A 132 9.32 -17.45 0.30
N GLY A 133 9.91 -18.64 0.49
CA GLY A 133 10.78 -19.30 -0.49
C GLY A 133 12.14 -18.64 -0.67
N GLY A 134 12.51 -17.68 0.18
CA GLY A 134 13.73 -16.90 0.08
C GLY A 134 14.67 -17.12 1.26
N GLY A 135 15.98 -17.11 1.02
CA GLY A 135 16.99 -16.98 2.07
C GLY A 135 17.19 -15.50 2.44
N LEU A 136 17.22 -15.17 3.73
CA LEU A 136 17.49 -13.82 4.20
C LEU A 136 18.91 -13.73 4.76
N ARG A 137 19.71 -12.78 4.28
CA ARG A 137 21.11 -12.55 4.68
C ARG A 137 21.24 -11.70 5.94
N GLY A 138 20.19 -11.00 6.34
CA GLY A 138 20.14 -10.17 7.55
C GLY A 138 18.93 -10.50 8.41
N ASP A 139 18.59 -9.61 9.34
CA ASP A 139 17.49 -9.85 10.29
C ASP A 139 16.12 -9.44 9.73
N THR A 140 16.11 -8.55 8.74
CA THR A 140 14.88 -8.00 8.17
C THR A 140 14.92 -7.86 6.66
N PHE A 141 13.76 -7.93 6.02
CA PHE A 141 13.53 -7.45 4.66
C PHE A 141 12.50 -6.30 4.66
N TYR A 142 12.44 -5.54 3.56
CA TYR A 142 11.48 -4.45 3.46
C TYR A 142 10.15 -4.93 2.85
N ALA A 143 9.04 -4.37 3.32
CA ALA A 143 7.73 -4.55 2.69
C ALA A 143 6.94 -3.24 2.77
N ASP A 144 5.86 -3.11 2.00
CA ASP A 144 4.94 -1.98 2.13
C ASP A 144 3.53 -2.47 2.38
N VAL A 145 2.76 -1.71 3.16
CA VAL A 145 1.34 -1.97 3.40
C VAL A 145 0.51 -0.71 3.20
N ALA A 146 -0.61 -0.83 2.52
CA ALA A 146 -1.61 0.24 2.43
C ALA A 146 -2.84 -0.14 3.27
N ILE A 147 -3.27 0.77 4.15
CA ILE A 147 -4.35 0.54 5.12
C ILE A 147 -5.46 1.59 4.94
N ASP A 148 -6.72 1.15 4.91
CA ASP A 148 -7.88 2.04 4.75
C ASP A 148 -8.36 2.69 6.06
N ALA A 149 -9.31 3.62 5.96
CA ALA A 149 -9.90 4.30 7.13
C ALA A 149 -10.52 3.36 8.18
N ARG A 150 -10.93 2.14 7.77
CA ARG A 150 -11.45 1.10 8.67
C ARG A 150 -10.33 0.26 9.30
N ARG A 151 -9.07 0.69 9.12
CA ARG A 151 -7.85 0.03 9.60
C ARG A 151 -7.68 -1.38 9.04
N ARG A 152 -8.16 -1.64 7.82
CA ARG A 152 -7.97 -2.92 7.12
C ARG A 152 -6.85 -2.80 6.09
N ILE A 153 -6.12 -3.87 5.91
CA ILE A 153 -5.09 -4.00 4.88
C ILE A 153 -5.80 -4.00 3.51
N ARG A 154 -5.33 -3.15 2.61
CA ARG A 154 -5.81 -3.07 1.23
C ARG A 154 -4.77 -3.54 0.22
N ARG A 155 -3.49 -3.32 0.50
CA ARG A 155 -2.38 -3.81 -0.33
C ARG A 155 -1.22 -4.19 0.55
N VAL A 156 -0.55 -5.29 0.23
CA VAL A 156 0.79 -5.60 0.70
C VAL A 156 1.70 -5.77 -0.50
N THR A 157 2.89 -5.18 -0.44
CA THR A 157 3.90 -5.28 -1.47
C THR A 157 5.19 -5.85 -0.88
N ILE A 158 5.70 -6.91 -1.47
CA ILE A 158 6.82 -7.72 -0.98
C ILE A 158 7.84 -7.83 -2.12
N PRO A 159 9.14 -7.60 -1.89
CA PRO A 159 10.16 -7.87 -2.90
C PRO A 159 10.28 -9.37 -3.18
N ILE A 160 10.57 -9.72 -4.43
CA ILE A 160 10.83 -11.13 -4.78
C ILE A 160 12.17 -11.60 -4.18
N ASP A 161 13.20 -10.75 -4.24
CA ASP A 161 14.43 -10.98 -3.49
C ASP A 161 14.33 -10.28 -2.14
N LEU A 162 14.18 -11.05 -1.07
CA LEU A 162 14.10 -10.52 0.30
C LEU A 162 15.39 -9.80 0.74
N ASN A 163 16.49 -9.97 0.02
CA ASN A 163 17.75 -9.27 0.27
C ASN A 163 17.89 -7.99 -0.54
N GLU A 164 16.93 -7.69 -1.41
CA GLU A 164 16.91 -6.44 -2.16
C GLU A 164 16.82 -5.27 -1.18
N ARG A 165 17.58 -4.22 -1.44
CA ARG A 165 17.51 -3.00 -0.64
C ARG A 165 16.34 -2.16 -1.10
N ARG A 166 15.58 -1.62 -0.14
CA ARG A 166 14.55 -0.62 -0.38
C ARG A 166 15.13 0.49 -1.27
N PRO A 167 14.53 0.79 -2.43
CA PRO A 167 15.02 1.87 -3.27
C PRO A 167 14.95 3.22 -2.54
N SER A 168 16.07 3.96 -2.54
CA SER A 168 16.18 5.26 -1.88
C SER A 168 15.49 6.39 -2.66
N ASP A 169 15.30 6.21 -3.97
CA ASP A 169 14.67 7.18 -4.85
C ASP A 169 13.20 6.85 -5.09
N ARG A 170 12.33 7.84 -4.85
CA ARG A 170 10.88 7.75 -5.15
C ARG A 170 10.58 7.49 -6.63
N ASN A 171 11.55 7.74 -7.52
CA ASN A 171 11.42 7.57 -8.96
C ASN A 171 12.03 6.26 -9.48
N LYS A 172 12.65 5.45 -8.62
CA LYS A 172 13.24 4.19 -9.04
C LYS A 172 12.14 3.15 -9.14
N ILE A 173 12.04 2.52 -10.31
CA ILE A 173 11.14 1.38 -10.54
C ILE A 173 11.54 0.31 -9.54
N LEU A 174 10.64 0.01 -8.60
CA LEU A 174 10.80 -1.10 -7.65
C LEU A 174 11.05 -2.37 -8.47
N ALA A 175 12.16 -3.05 -8.23
CA ALA A 175 12.40 -4.31 -8.91
C ALA A 175 11.35 -5.33 -8.47
N LYS A 176 11.07 -6.27 -9.38
CA LYS A 176 10.22 -7.47 -9.22
C LYS A 176 9.52 -7.60 -7.86
N LEU A 177 8.29 -7.08 -7.77
CA LEU A 177 7.47 -7.14 -6.56
C LEU A 177 6.34 -8.15 -6.70
N ILE A 178 5.98 -8.76 -5.58
CA ILE A 178 4.67 -9.37 -5.37
C ILE A 178 3.75 -8.32 -4.74
N THR A 179 2.56 -8.16 -5.30
CA THR A 179 1.52 -7.25 -4.82
C THR A 179 0.25 -8.04 -4.52
N ILE A 180 -0.30 -7.89 -3.33
CA ILE A 180 -1.51 -8.58 -2.88
C ILE A 180 -2.53 -7.52 -2.47
N ASP A 181 -3.61 -7.39 -3.25
CA ASP A 181 -4.70 -6.46 -3.01
C ASP A 181 -5.88 -7.16 -2.35
N PHE A 182 -6.43 -6.58 -1.28
CA PHE A 182 -7.67 -7.01 -0.64
C PHE A 182 -8.77 -5.95 -0.85
N TYR A 183 -9.90 -6.37 -1.41
CA TYR A 183 -11.00 -5.48 -1.75
C TYR A 183 -12.36 -6.16 -1.61
N ASP A 184 -13.43 -5.39 -1.82
CA ASP A 184 -14.83 -5.85 -1.68
C ASP A 184 -15.09 -6.63 -0.39
N PHE A 185 -14.57 -6.11 0.73
CA PHE A 185 -14.93 -6.59 2.05
C PHE A 185 -16.44 -6.44 2.27
N PRO A 186 -17.10 -7.39 2.97
CA PRO A 186 -18.49 -7.21 3.36
C PRO A 186 -18.64 -5.95 4.24
N ALA A 187 -19.84 -5.38 4.19
CA ALA A 187 -20.19 -4.14 4.88
C ALA A 187 -20.09 -4.27 6.40
#